data_AF-A0A7C9VH92-F1
#
_entry.id   AF-A0A7C9VH92-F1
#
_cell.length_a   1.000
_cell.length_b   1.000
_cell.length_c   1.000
_cell.angle_alpha   90.00
_cell.angle_beta   90.00
_cell.angle_gamma   90.00
#
_symmetry.space_group_name_H-M   'P 1'
#
loop_
_entity.id
_entity.type
_entity.pdbx_description
1 polymer ?
#
loop_
_entity_poly.entity_id
_entity_poly.type
_entity_poly.pdbx_seq_one_letter_code
_entity_poly.pdbx_strand_id
1 'polypeptide(L)'
;MDRRTFVQAAVLSGVAALPSLNAAEAQVTAAATPETSVKTLSDMTADEVRALLNLEPNATCGFVRETYVAKQKAAAGALAAPFEAERPIGSALYF
;
A
#
# COMPACT_ATOMS: atom_id res chain seq x y z
N MET A 1 20.46 20.01 40.09
CA MET A 1 19.57 21.18 40.15
C MET A 1 18.80 21.25 38.85
N ASP A 2 17.57 20.74 38.79
CA ASP A 2 16.30 21.30 39.33
C ASP A 2 15.61 22.14 38.24
N ARG A 3 14.41 21.84 37.72
CA ARG A 3 13.12 21.31 38.23
C ARG A 3 12.33 22.34 39.06
N ARG A 4 11.21 22.81 38.50
CA ARG A 4 10.20 23.75 39.07
C ARG A 4 10.74 25.19 39.12
N THR A 5 9.95 26.27 38.97
CA THR A 5 8.49 26.52 38.93
C THR A 5 8.27 27.74 37.96
N PHE A 6 7.11 28.31 37.64
CA PHE A 6 5.74 28.30 38.19
C PHE A 6 4.71 28.47 37.04
N VAL A 7 3.42 28.26 37.32
CA VAL A 7 2.28 28.52 36.40
C VAL A 7 1.68 29.91 36.66
N GLN A 8 1.25 30.63 35.62
CA GLN A 8 0.16 31.60 35.78
C GLN A 8 -0.74 31.66 34.54
N ALA A 9 -2.02 31.91 34.76
CA ALA A 9 -3.09 31.75 33.79
C ALA A 9 -3.55 33.09 33.18
N ALA A 10 -4.15 33.01 31.99
CA ALA A 10 -5.03 34.03 31.47
C ALA A 10 -6.25 33.36 30.83
N VAL A 11 -7.33 33.21 31.61
CA VAL A 11 -8.65 32.84 31.09
C VAL A 11 -9.44 34.13 30.93
N LEU A 12 -9.75 34.52 29.70
CA LEU A 12 -10.65 35.64 29.43
C LEU A 12 -11.77 35.16 28.51
N SER A 13 -12.95 35.06 29.09
CA SER A 13 -14.21 34.71 28.45
C SER A 13 -14.56 35.71 27.34
N GLY A 14 -15.12 35.22 26.23
CA GLY A 14 -15.46 36.05 25.08
C GLY A 14 -16.42 35.38 24.10
N VAL A 15 -17.55 34.85 24.58
CA VAL A 15 -18.66 34.45 23.70
C VAL A 15 -19.57 35.66 23.46
N ALA A 16 -19.55 36.19 22.24
CA ALA A 16 -20.55 37.14 21.75
C ALA A 16 -20.80 36.90 20.26
N ALA A 17 -22.08 36.72 19.91
CA ALA A 17 -22.59 36.27 18.62
C ALA A 17 -21.97 36.91 17.37
N LEU A 18 -21.60 36.07 16.40
CA LEU A 18 -21.60 36.47 14.99
C LEU A 18 -23.06 36.49 14.49
N PRO A 19 -23.46 37.51 13.69
CA PRO A 19 -24.84 37.62 13.23
C PRO A 19 -25.18 36.54 12.20
N SER A 20 -26.39 35.97 12.31
CA SER A 20 -26.95 35.05 11.31
C SER A 20 -27.10 35.76 9.97
N LEU A 21 -26.20 35.50 9.03
CA LEU A 21 -26.38 35.86 7.63
C LEU A 21 -27.19 34.76 6.94
N ASN A 22 -28.16 35.22 6.16
CA ASN A 22 -29.28 34.41 5.68
C ASN A 22 -28.84 33.40 4.61
N ALA A 23 -29.65 32.36 4.42
CA ALA A 23 -29.46 31.40 3.34
C ALA A 23 -29.44 32.10 1.97
N ALA A 24 -28.35 31.91 1.24
CA ALA A 24 -28.25 32.15 -0.19
C ALA A 24 -27.41 31.02 -0.78
N GLU A 25 -28.05 30.11 -1.48
CA GLU A 25 -27.44 28.91 -2.07
C GLU A 25 -26.52 29.29 -3.24
N ALA A 26 -25.30 29.73 -2.91
CA ALA A 26 -24.18 29.68 -3.84
C ALA A 26 -23.72 28.23 -3.95
N GLN A 27 -24.53 27.41 -4.63
CA GLN A 27 -24.21 26.02 -4.97
C GLN A 27 -23.04 26.03 -5.94
N VAL A 28 -21.83 26.12 -5.40
CA VAL A 28 -20.61 25.76 -6.12
C VAL A 28 -20.79 24.29 -6.47
N THR A 29 -21.15 24.06 -7.72
CA THR A 29 -21.03 22.74 -8.34
C THR A 29 -19.55 22.41 -8.36
N ALA A 30 -19.08 21.83 -7.26
CA ALA A 30 -17.89 21.01 -7.25
C ALA A 30 -18.16 19.94 -8.30
N ALA A 31 -17.63 20.17 -9.51
CA ALA A 31 -17.65 19.19 -10.57
C ALA A 31 -17.02 17.95 -9.97
N ALA A 32 -17.82 16.89 -9.82
CA ALA A 32 -17.36 15.67 -9.18
C ALA A 32 -16.12 15.19 -9.93
N THR A 33 -14.95 15.33 -9.31
CA THR A 33 -13.80 14.52 -9.67
C THR A 33 -14.30 13.09 -9.72
N PRO A 34 -14.12 12.35 -10.83
CA PRO A 34 -14.53 10.96 -10.85
C PRO A 34 -13.70 10.25 -9.78
N GLU A 35 -14.34 9.96 -8.65
CA GLU A 35 -13.76 9.15 -7.60
C GLU A 35 -13.66 7.74 -8.16
N THR A 36 -12.56 7.48 -8.86
CA THR A 36 -12.23 6.19 -9.43
C THR A 36 -12.18 5.20 -8.29
N SER A 37 -13.29 4.49 -8.09
CA SER A 37 -13.42 3.46 -7.08
C SER A 37 -12.32 2.43 -7.32
N VAL A 38 -11.28 2.48 -6.50
CA VAL A 38 -10.11 1.61 -6.65
C VAL A 38 -10.55 0.22 -6.24
N LYS A 39 -10.91 -0.59 -7.25
CA LYS A 39 -11.25 -1.99 -7.10
C LYS A 39 -10.11 -2.69 -6.35
N THR A 40 -10.38 -3.22 -5.16
CA THR A 40 -9.36 -3.90 -4.38
C THR A 40 -9.14 -5.30 -4.94
N LEU A 41 -7.98 -5.92 -4.65
CA LEU A 41 -7.70 -7.29 -5.09
C LEU A 41 -8.79 -8.30 -4.65
N SER A 42 -9.43 -8.04 -3.50
CA SER A 42 -10.54 -8.86 -2.97
C SER A 42 -11.83 -8.76 -3.79
N ASP A 43 -12.01 -7.69 -4.55
CA ASP A 43 -13.18 -7.47 -5.42
C ASP A 43 -12.95 -8.00 -6.85
N MET A 44 -11.72 -8.42 -7.18
CA MET A 44 -11.33 -8.88 -8.51
C MET A 44 -11.66 -10.34 -8.75
N THR A 45 -12.10 -10.64 -9.97
CA THR A 45 -12.22 -12.01 -10.46
C THR A 45 -10.84 -12.61 -10.70
N ALA A 46 -10.75 -13.95 -10.70
CA ALA A 46 -9.50 -14.65 -11.00
C ALA A 46 -8.92 -14.26 -12.38
N ASP A 47 -9.78 -13.96 -13.35
CA ASP A 47 -9.37 -13.59 -14.71
C ASP A 47 -8.72 -12.20 -14.74
N GLU A 48 -9.29 -11.24 -14.02
CA GLU A 48 -8.72 -9.91 -13.86
C GLU A 48 -7.40 -9.95 -13.07
N VAL A 49 -7.28 -10.79 -12.02
CA VAL A 49 -6.02 -10.98 -11.27
C VAL A 49 -4.95 -11.61 -12.16
N ARG A 50 -5.29 -12.66 -12.94
CA ARG A 50 -4.38 -13.29 -13.91
C ARG A 50 -3.88 -12.29 -14.95
N ALA A 51 -4.78 -11.45 -15.48
CA ALA A 51 -4.43 -10.42 -16.45
C ALA A 51 -3.56 -9.31 -15.84
N LEU A 52 -3.93 -8.78 -14.65
CA LEU A 52 -3.19 -7.73 -13.94
C LEU A 52 -1.77 -8.18 -13.57
N LEU A 53 -1.63 -9.40 -13.06
CA LEU A 53 -0.35 -9.97 -12.64
C LEU A 53 0.40 -10.69 -13.77
N ASN A 54 -0.17 -10.75 -14.98
CA ASN A 54 0.39 -11.44 -16.15
C ASN A 54 0.85 -12.87 -15.82
N LEU A 55 -0.04 -13.68 -15.26
CA LEU A 55 0.25 -15.06 -14.84
C LEU A 55 0.09 -16.05 -16.00
N GLU A 56 1.07 -16.94 -16.18
CA GLU A 56 1.09 -17.94 -17.24
C GLU A 56 0.66 -19.33 -16.73
N PRO A 57 0.02 -20.19 -17.55
CA PRO A 57 -0.29 -21.56 -17.17
C PRO A 57 0.96 -22.38 -16.79
N ASN A 58 0.90 -23.10 -15.67
CA ASN A 58 1.93 -24.02 -15.22
C ASN A 58 1.37 -25.45 -15.07
N ALA A 59 2.15 -26.44 -15.53
CA ALA A 59 1.74 -27.84 -15.62
C ALA A 59 1.40 -28.51 -14.27
N THR A 60 1.93 -28.04 -13.13
CA THR A 60 1.73 -28.70 -11.83
C THR A 60 0.86 -27.91 -10.87
N CYS A 61 0.83 -26.58 -10.98
CA CYS A 61 0.25 -25.74 -9.94
C CYS A 61 -0.87 -24.80 -10.41
N GLY A 62 -1.03 -24.49 -11.70
CA GLY A 62 -2.14 -23.66 -12.19
C GLY A 62 -1.66 -22.44 -12.97
N PHE A 63 -1.60 -21.26 -12.35
CA PHE A 63 -1.11 -20.03 -12.97
C PHE A 63 0.02 -19.44 -12.13
N VAL A 64 1.13 -19.07 -12.77
CA VAL A 64 2.35 -18.63 -12.06
C VAL A 64 3.09 -17.57 -12.85
N ARG A 65 3.88 -16.73 -12.16
CA ARG A 65 4.92 -15.90 -12.79
C ARG A 65 6.07 -15.66 -11.83
N GLU A 66 7.29 -15.94 -12.24
CA GLU A 66 8.47 -15.51 -11.49
C GLU A 66 8.62 -13.98 -11.57
N THR A 67 8.72 -13.32 -10.42
CA THR A 67 8.72 -11.86 -10.30
C THR A 67 10.08 -11.31 -9.89
N TYR A 68 10.90 -12.13 -9.24
CA TYR A 68 12.22 -11.75 -8.76
C TYR A 68 13.15 -12.95 -8.72
N VAL A 69 14.39 -12.75 -9.19
CA VAL A 69 15.51 -13.68 -8.99
C VAL A 69 16.66 -12.89 -8.37
N ALA A 70 17.25 -13.41 -7.30
CA ALA A 70 18.39 -12.78 -6.66
C ALA A 70 19.60 -12.71 -7.61
N LYS A 71 20.25 -11.55 -7.69
CA LYS A 71 21.49 -11.36 -8.47
C LYS A 71 22.68 -12.03 -7.78
N GLN A 72 22.64 -12.11 -6.46
CA GLN A 72 23.59 -12.85 -5.64
C GLN A 72 23.38 -14.35 -5.85
N LYS A 73 24.49 -15.08 -5.93
CA LYS A 73 24.48 -16.54 -6.11
C LYS A 73 25.16 -17.22 -4.93
N ALA A 74 24.66 -18.39 -4.57
CA ALA A 74 25.41 -19.34 -3.76
C ALA A 74 26.54 -19.91 -4.63
N ALA A 75 27.76 -19.92 -4.10
CA ALA A 75 28.92 -20.46 -4.79
C ALA A 75 28.76 -21.97 -5.04
N ALA A 76 29.42 -22.49 -6.09
CA ALA A 76 29.47 -23.93 -6.32
C ALA A 76 30.09 -24.65 -5.10
N GLY A 77 29.48 -25.77 -4.69
CA GLY A 77 29.84 -26.51 -3.47
C GLY A 77 29.41 -25.87 -2.15
N ALA A 78 28.71 -24.71 -2.14
CA ALA A 78 28.16 -24.13 -0.91
C ALA A 78 26.97 -24.91 -0.34
N LEU A 79 26.34 -25.75 -1.17
CA LEU A 79 25.33 -26.73 -0.78
C LEU A 79 25.82 -28.13 -1.15
N ALA A 80 25.39 -29.13 -0.38
CA ALA A 80 25.66 -30.53 -0.65
C ALA A 80 24.85 -31.06 -1.84
N ALA A 81 25.20 -32.27 -2.30
CA ALA A 81 24.48 -32.99 -3.34
C ALA A 81 22.96 -33.03 -3.10
N PRO A 82 22.11 -32.78 -4.11
CA PRO A 82 22.41 -32.56 -5.55
C PRO A 82 22.50 -31.06 -5.94
N PHE A 83 22.82 -30.17 -5.01
CA PHE A 83 22.77 -28.71 -5.21
C PHE A 83 24.15 -28.06 -5.30
N GLU A 84 25.19 -28.79 -5.68
CA GLU A 84 26.57 -28.28 -5.74
C GLU A 84 26.79 -27.23 -6.85
N ALA A 85 25.87 -27.10 -7.80
CA ALA A 85 25.95 -26.10 -8.86
C ALA A 85 25.69 -24.67 -8.34
N GLU A 86 26.39 -23.70 -8.93
CA GLU A 86 26.15 -22.28 -8.66
C GLU A 86 24.69 -21.90 -9.00
N ARG A 87 23.99 -21.24 -8.07
CA ARG A 87 22.57 -20.87 -8.24
C ARG A 87 22.19 -19.58 -7.51
N PRO A 88 21.14 -18.84 -7.95
CA PRO A 88 20.63 -17.70 -7.19
C PRO A 88 20.33 -18.06 -5.73
N ILE A 89 20.62 -17.14 -4.79
CA ILE A 89 20.34 -17.38 -3.36
C ILE A 89 18.83 -17.46 -3.03
N GLY A 90 17.97 -17.04 -3.96
CA GLY A 90 16.53 -17.15 -3.85
C GLY A 90 15.81 -16.53 -5.05
N SER A 91 14.53 -16.84 -5.18
CA SER A 91 13.59 -16.19 -6.11
C SER A 91 12.24 -16.00 -5.43
N ALA A 92 11.37 -15.21 -6.05
CA ALA A 92 9.98 -15.03 -5.65
C ALA A 92 9.08 -15.07 -6.89
N LEU A 93 7.86 -15.54 -6.70
CA LEU A 93 6.85 -15.70 -7.74
C LEU A 93 5.47 -15.30 -7.23
N TYR A 94 4.58 -14.96 -8.15
CA TYR A 94 3.14 -14.93 -7.90
C TYR A 94 2.52 -16.27 -8.31
N PHE A 95 1.55 -16.70 -7.51
CA PHE A 95 0.81 -17.94 -7.61
C PHE A 95 -0.59 -17.73 -7.02
#